data_AF-A0A392QEG8-F1
#
_entry.id   AF-A0A392QEG8-F1
#
_cell.length_a   1.000
_cell.length_b   1.000
_cell.length_c   1.000
_cell.angle_alpha   90.00
_cell.angle_beta   90.00
_cell.angle_gamma   90.00
#
_symmetry.space_group_name_H-M   'P 1'
#
loop_
_entity.id
_entity.type
_entity.pdbx_description
1 polymer ?
#
loop_
_entity_poly.entity_id
_entity_poly.type
_entity_poly.pdbx_seq_one_letter_code
_entity_poly.pdbx_strand_id
1 'polypeptide(L)'
;MSRLDRVLVSDKWWKDCGAVSLWGLKRDVSDHCPLIVRYDGFDWGPKPFRFNNHWLNNKDFSKLVEREWSSFQVDGRMSFVLKEKLKMLKGVLRKWNREVYGSVDSKIDALSGDIEDLDLKDEREGLSEEELLLRKDKFNQLWLLLKSKDSLEFQKSRSRWLKKGDANTGFFHACV
;
A
#
# COMPACT_ATOMS: atom_id res chain seq x y z
N MET A 1 -26.18 27.74 -4.45
CA MET A 1 -24.94 26.92 -4.43
C MET A 1 -24.42 26.84 -5.84
N SER A 2 -23.17 27.22 -6.06
CA SER A 2 -22.54 27.21 -7.39
C SER A 2 -21.80 25.89 -7.61
N ARG A 3 -21.99 25.24 -8.77
CA ARG A 3 -21.26 24.03 -9.16
C ARG A 3 -19.94 24.43 -9.84
N LEU A 4 -18.89 24.56 -9.03
CA LEU A 4 -17.57 25.02 -9.48
C LEU A 4 -16.70 23.86 -9.99
N ASP A 5 -16.76 22.70 -9.35
CA ASP A 5 -16.00 21.52 -9.75
C ASP A 5 -16.64 20.85 -10.97
N ARG A 6 -15.83 20.60 -12.01
CA ARG A 6 -16.28 20.04 -13.29
C ARG A 6 -15.25 19.05 -13.81
N VAL A 7 -15.72 18.02 -14.51
CA VAL A 7 -14.88 17.15 -15.31
C VAL A 7 -15.25 17.36 -16.77
N LEU A 8 -14.24 17.64 -17.58
CA LEU A 8 -14.37 17.78 -19.03
C LEU A 8 -13.73 16.55 -19.67
N VAL A 9 -14.44 15.96 -20.62
CA VAL A 9 -13.99 14.77 -21.35
C VAL A 9 -14.12 15.03 -22.84
N SER A 10 -13.28 14.39 -23.65
CA SER A 10 -13.39 14.49 -25.11
C SER A 10 -14.48 13.55 -25.63
N ASP A 11 -15.03 13.86 -26.81
CA ASP A 11 -16.01 13.00 -27.49
C ASP A 11 -15.46 11.58 -27.71
N LYS A 12 -14.16 11.47 -28.00
CA LYS A 12 -13.49 10.18 -28.15
C LYS A 12 -13.53 9.39 -26.83
N TRP A 13 -13.12 10.03 -25.72
CA TRP A 13 -13.13 9.41 -24.40
C TRP A 13 -14.54 8.96 -24.00
N TRP A 14 -15.55 9.79 -24.25
CA TRP A 14 -16.95 9.45 -23.94
C TRP A 14 -17.43 8.20 -24.69
N LYS A 15 -17.08 8.07 -25.97
CA LYS A 15 -17.42 6.89 -26.79
C LYS A 15 -16.69 5.64 -26.31
N ASP A 16 -15.43 5.77 -25.92
CA ASP A 16 -14.60 4.63 -25.49
C ASP A 16 -15.00 4.12 -24.09
N CYS A 17 -15.32 5.01 -23.15
CA CYS A 17 -15.54 4.70 -21.72
C CYS A 17 -16.95 4.24 -21.32
N GLY A 18 -17.90 4.18 -22.25
CA GLY A 18 -19.21 3.57 -22.00
C GLY A 18 -20.06 4.32 -20.97
N ALA A 19 -20.66 3.59 -20.03
CA ALA A 19 -21.57 4.16 -19.02
C ALA A 19 -20.81 4.92 -17.94
N VAL A 20 -20.66 6.23 -18.12
CA VAL A 20 -19.96 7.13 -17.19
C VAL A 20 -20.94 7.66 -16.13
N SER A 21 -20.56 7.55 -14.86
CA SER A 21 -21.24 8.20 -13.74
C SER A 21 -20.28 9.14 -13.00
N LEU A 22 -20.81 10.29 -12.56
CA LEU A 22 -20.07 11.28 -11.79
C LEU A 22 -20.61 11.32 -10.37
N TRP A 23 -19.72 11.10 -9.39
CA TRP A 23 -20.06 11.02 -7.98
C TRP A 23 -19.40 12.18 -7.24
N GLY A 24 -20.20 12.95 -6.49
CA GLY A 24 -19.68 13.89 -5.50
C GLY A 24 -19.41 13.14 -4.20
N LEU A 25 -18.17 13.16 -3.73
CA LEU A 25 -17.83 12.62 -2.42
C LEU A 25 -18.27 13.59 -1.31
N LYS A 26 -18.38 13.05 -0.09
CA LYS A 26 -18.63 13.87 1.09
C LYS A 26 -17.52 14.91 1.23
N ARG A 27 -17.92 16.12 1.60
CA ARG A 27 -17.01 17.20 1.95
C ARG A 27 -16.18 16.80 3.16
N ASP A 28 -14.89 17.11 3.13
CA ASP A 28 -13.96 16.94 4.25
C ASP A 28 -13.45 18.33 4.71
N VAL A 29 -12.16 18.50 5.00
CA VAL A 29 -11.53 19.77 5.42
C VAL A 29 -11.54 20.89 4.36
N SER A 30 -11.82 20.59 3.10
CA SER A 30 -11.92 21.59 2.02
C SER A 30 -13.35 22.13 1.90
N ASP A 31 -13.48 23.39 1.45
CA ASP A 31 -14.74 23.98 1.01
C ASP A 31 -15.25 23.40 -0.32
N HIS A 32 -14.43 22.63 -1.04
CA HIS A 32 -14.78 21.86 -2.23
C HIS A 32 -15.14 20.39 -1.92
N CYS A 33 -15.97 19.79 -2.78
CA CYS A 33 -16.29 18.36 -2.73
C CYS A 33 -15.54 17.62 -3.84
N PRO A 34 -14.74 16.57 -3.53
CA PRO A 34 -14.08 15.78 -4.57
C PRO A 34 -15.09 15.14 -5.53
N LEU A 35 -14.80 15.20 -6.83
CA LEU A 35 -15.58 14.52 -7.86
C LEU A 35 -14.87 13.24 -8.31
N ILE A 36 -15.59 12.13 -8.33
CA ILE A 36 -15.12 10.84 -8.89
C ILE A 36 -15.90 10.54 -10.15
N VAL A 37 -15.17 10.33 -11.25
CA VAL A 37 -15.72 9.72 -12.46
C VAL A 37 -15.56 8.22 -12.35
N ARG A 38 -16.67 7.49 -12.39
CA ARG A 38 -16.70 6.04 -12.56
C ARG A 38 -17.20 5.75 -13.96
N TYR A 39 -16.65 4.73 -14.59
CA TYR A 39 -17.10 4.32 -15.91
C TYR A 39 -16.94 2.82 -16.00
N ASP A 40 -17.98 2.17 -16.52
CA ASP A 40 -18.04 0.72 -16.60
C ASP A 40 -17.40 0.29 -17.93
N GLY A 41 -16.44 -0.64 -17.88
CA GLY A 41 -15.94 -1.31 -19.09
C GLY A 41 -14.44 -1.29 -19.34
N PHE A 42 -13.63 -0.63 -18.51
CA PHE A 42 -12.17 -0.75 -18.60
C PHE A 42 -11.61 -1.63 -17.49
N ASP A 43 -11.35 -2.89 -17.84
CA ASP A 43 -10.30 -3.64 -17.17
C ASP A 43 -8.95 -3.06 -17.64
N TRP A 44 -8.29 -2.30 -16.78
CA TRP A 44 -6.92 -1.79 -17.00
C TRP A 44 -5.87 -2.92 -17.07
N GLY A 45 -6.33 -4.17 -17.09
CA GLY A 45 -5.53 -5.37 -17.05
C GLY A 45 -5.05 -5.66 -15.64
N PRO A 46 -4.24 -6.73 -15.49
CA PRO A 46 -3.69 -7.11 -14.21
C PRO A 46 -2.90 -5.96 -13.61
N LYS A 47 -3.27 -5.55 -12.38
CA LYS A 47 -2.55 -4.49 -11.66
C LYS A 47 -1.04 -4.82 -11.65
N PRO A 48 -0.18 -3.92 -12.17
CA PRO A 48 1.24 -4.18 -12.21
C PRO A 48 1.77 -4.36 -10.79
N PHE A 49 2.74 -5.25 -10.63
CA PHE A 49 3.43 -5.36 -9.35
C PHE A 49 4.24 -4.09 -9.13
N ARG A 50 4.08 -3.50 -7.96
CA ARG A 50 4.91 -2.39 -7.50
C ARG A 50 5.54 -2.81 -6.18
N PHE A 51 6.83 -2.51 -6.05
CA PHE A 51 7.54 -2.68 -4.81
C PHE A 51 7.03 -1.65 -3.80
N ASN A 52 6.61 -2.08 -2.61
CA ASN A 52 6.22 -1.14 -1.57
C ASN A 52 7.43 -0.82 -0.69
N ASN A 53 7.82 0.45 -0.62
CA ASN A 53 9.05 0.84 0.08
C ASN A 53 9.02 0.53 1.58
N HIS A 54 7.84 0.52 2.19
CA HIS A 54 7.69 0.19 3.62
C HIS A 54 8.09 -1.25 3.95
N TRP A 55 8.18 -2.15 2.96
CA TRP A 55 8.67 -3.51 3.17
C TRP A 55 10.10 -3.50 3.74
N LEU A 56 10.92 -2.53 3.36
CA LEU A 56 12.29 -2.36 3.87
C LEU A 56 12.34 -2.04 5.37
N ASN A 57 11.24 -1.56 5.94
CA ASN A 57 11.16 -1.26 7.38
C ASN A 57 10.81 -2.50 8.21
N ASN A 58 10.41 -3.59 7.57
CA ASN A 58 10.13 -4.84 8.24
C ASN A 58 11.44 -5.63 8.44
N LYS A 59 11.74 -5.99 9.69
CA LYS A 59 12.99 -6.67 10.07
C LYS A 59 13.17 -8.03 9.39
N ASP A 60 12.08 -8.69 9.02
CA ASP A 60 12.12 -10.01 8.39
C ASP A 60 12.19 -9.96 6.86
N PHE A 61 12.01 -8.77 6.26
CA PHE A 61 11.97 -8.62 4.81
C PHE A 61 13.28 -9.05 4.14
N SER A 62 14.42 -8.55 4.62
CA SER A 62 15.73 -8.89 4.04
C SER A 62 16.03 -10.38 4.13
N LYS A 63 15.73 -11.00 5.29
CA LYS A 63 15.91 -12.44 5.52
C LYS A 63 15.03 -13.28 4.59
N LEU A 64 13.78 -12.86 4.38
CA LEU A 64 12.88 -13.49 3.43
C LEU A 64 13.48 -13.45 2.01
N VAL A 65 13.90 -12.28 1.54
CA VAL A 65 14.44 -12.13 0.18
C VAL A 65 15.69 -12.98 0.00
N GLU A 66 16.62 -12.95 0.95
CA GLU A 66 17.87 -13.71 0.88
C GLU A 66 17.63 -15.23 0.84
N ARG A 67 16.75 -15.73 1.72
CA ARG A 67 16.37 -17.14 1.78
C ARG A 67 15.77 -17.62 0.46
N GLU A 68 14.79 -16.89 -0.07
CA GLU A 68 14.06 -17.29 -1.27
C GLU A 68 14.93 -17.12 -2.52
N TRP A 69 15.74 -16.05 -2.59
CA TRP A 69 16.65 -15.84 -3.70
C TRP A 69 17.68 -16.97 -3.87
N SER A 70 18.19 -17.45 -2.73
CA SER A 70 19.17 -18.53 -2.66
C SER A 70 18.55 -19.89 -2.96
N SER A 71 17.25 -20.09 -2.68
CA SER A 71 16.55 -21.35 -2.96
C SER A 71 16.22 -21.54 -4.44
N PHE A 72 16.06 -20.45 -5.20
CA PHE A 72 15.69 -20.52 -6.62
C PHE A 72 16.79 -21.16 -7.47
N GLN A 73 16.47 -22.30 -8.08
CA GLN A 73 17.29 -22.96 -9.10
C GLN A 73 16.71 -22.64 -10.48
N VAL A 74 17.48 -21.93 -11.30
CA VAL A 74 17.10 -21.55 -12.66
C VAL A 74 18.35 -21.62 -13.54
N ASP A 75 18.26 -22.39 -14.63
CA ASP A 75 19.35 -22.57 -15.58
C ASP A 75 19.15 -21.72 -16.85
N GLY A 76 20.26 -21.39 -17.51
CA GLY A 76 20.28 -20.69 -18.79
C GLY A 76 21.20 -19.47 -18.83
N ARG A 77 20.98 -18.59 -19.80
CA ARG A 77 21.74 -17.33 -19.91
C ARG A 77 21.49 -16.45 -18.69
N MET A 78 22.51 -15.73 -18.25
CA MET A 78 22.44 -14.90 -17.02
C MET A 78 21.24 -13.93 -17.00
N SER A 79 20.91 -13.32 -18.15
CA SER A 79 19.75 -12.43 -18.27
C SER A 79 18.40 -13.17 -18.08
N PHE A 80 18.31 -14.41 -18.54
CA PHE A 80 17.13 -15.26 -18.34
C PHE A 80 17.01 -15.70 -16.88
N VAL A 81 18.12 -16.13 -16.27
CA VAL A 81 18.19 -16.50 -14.85
C VAL A 81 17.71 -15.35 -13.96
N LEU A 82 18.25 -14.14 -14.18
CA LEU A 82 17.86 -12.95 -13.42
C LEU A 82 16.37 -12.63 -13.57
N LYS A 83 15.85 -12.63 -14.81
CA LYS A 83 14.43 -12.36 -15.10
C LYS A 83 13.51 -13.34 -14.38
N GLU A 84 13.78 -14.65 -14.46
CA GLU A 84 12.91 -15.65 -13.85
C GLU A 84 13.03 -15.64 -12.32
N LYS A 85 14.23 -15.43 -11.73
CA LYS A 85 14.37 -15.23 -10.28
C LYS A 85 13.57 -14.03 -9.78
N LEU A 86 13.61 -12.89 -10.48
CA LEU A 86 12.79 -11.72 -10.13
C LEU A 86 11.29 -12.00 -10.23
N LYS A 87 10.87 -12.78 -11.23
CA LYS A 87 9.47 -13.21 -11.41
C LYS A 87 9.01 -14.14 -10.27
N MET A 88 9.86 -15.07 -9.85
CA MET A 88 9.59 -15.94 -8.70
C MET A 88 9.52 -15.12 -7.40
N LEU A 89 10.49 -14.23 -7.18
CA LEU A 89 10.52 -13.34 -6.02
C LEU A 89 9.26 -12.46 -5.94
N LYS A 90 8.79 -11.93 -7.07
CA LYS A 90 7.52 -11.19 -7.14
C LYS A 90 6.33 -12.02 -6.61
N GLY A 91 6.30 -13.33 -6.88
CA GLY A 91 5.27 -14.24 -6.36
C GLY A 91 5.33 -14.37 -4.84
N VAL A 92 6.54 -14.62 -4.31
CA VAL A 92 6.82 -14.67 -2.87
C VAL A 92 6.39 -13.38 -2.18
N LEU A 93 6.82 -12.23 -2.70
CA LEU A 93 6.52 -10.92 -2.10
C LEU A 93 5.03 -10.61 -2.10
N ARG A 94 4.29 -11.02 -3.14
CA ARG A 94 2.82 -10.88 -3.16
C ARG A 94 2.14 -11.70 -2.07
N LYS A 95 2.58 -12.95 -1.87
CA LYS A 95 2.05 -13.84 -0.84
C LYS A 95 2.38 -13.27 0.55
N TRP A 96 3.66 -13.00 0.81
CA TRP A 96 4.13 -12.44 2.06
C TRP A 96 3.45 -11.11 2.42
N ASN A 97 3.29 -10.20 1.47
CA ASN A 97 2.59 -8.93 1.72
C ASN A 97 1.13 -9.16 2.13
N ARG A 98 0.45 -10.16 1.56
CA ARG A 98 -0.94 -10.49 1.95
C ARG A 98 -1.00 -11.08 3.36
N GLU A 99 -0.04 -11.93 3.72
CA GLU A 99 0.00 -12.57 5.04
C GLU A 99 0.35 -11.55 6.14
N VAL A 100 1.42 -10.77 5.93
CA VAL A 100 1.91 -9.79 6.92
C VAL A 100 1.02 -8.56 7.00
N TYR A 101 0.69 -7.94 5.87
CA TYR A 101 -0.04 -6.66 5.85
C TYR A 101 -1.53 -6.85 5.59
N GLY A 102 -1.90 -7.68 4.61
CA GLY A 102 -3.30 -8.07 4.36
C GLY A 102 -4.28 -6.90 4.33
N SER A 103 -5.42 -7.04 5.03
CA SER A 103 -6.34 -5.92 5.31
C SER A 103 -5.77 -5.05 6.43
N VAL A 104 -4.86 -4.14 6.07
CA VAL A 104 -4.11 -3.30 7.02
C VAL A 104 -5.05 -2.54 7.95
N ASP A 105 -6.12 -1.96 7.42
CA ASP A 105 -7.08 -1.20 8.22
C ASP A 105 -7.77 -2.09 9.26
N SER A 106 -8.24 -3.28 8.86
CA SER A 106 -8.90 -4.21 9.78
C SER A 106 -7.95 -4.74 10.86
N LYS A 107 -6.66 -4.91 10.54
CA LYS A 107 -5.63 -5.29 11.53
C LYS A 107 -5.32 -4.16 12.50
N ILE A 108 -5.29 -2.91 12.02
CA ILE A 108 -5.13 -1.73 12.88
C ILE A 108 -6.30 -1.62 13.85
N ASP A 109 -7.53 -1.78 13.36
CA ASP A 109 -8.74 -1.71 14.21
C ASP A 109 -8.73 -2.83 15.27
N ALA A 110 -8.41 -4.06 14.87
CA ALA A 110 -8.31 -5.20 15.78
C ALA A 110 -7.23 -5.00 16.85
N LEU A 111 -6.01 -4.57 16.45
CA LEU A 111 -4.92 -4.29 17.40
C LEU A 111 -5.25 -3.14 18.35
N SER A 112 -5.98 -2.12 17.87
CA SER A 112 -6.38 -0.99 18.71
C SER A 112 -7.40 -1.41 19.77
N GLY A 113 -8.42 -2.19 19.38
CA GLY A 113 -9.39 -2.74 20.33
C GLY A 113 -8.74 -3.70 21.34
N ASP A 114 -7.85 -4.57 20.87
CA ASP A 114 -7.09 -5.48 21.73
C ASP A 114 -6.21 -4.77 22.78
N ILE A 115 -5.66 -3.61 22.42
CA ILE A 115 -4.87 -2.78 23.33
C ILE A 115 -5.80 -2.06 24.32
N GLU A 116 -6.93 -1.54 23.85
CA GLU A 116 -7.95 -0.91 24.69
C GLU A 116 -8.48 -1.87 25.76
N ASP A 117 -8.75 -3.13 25.38
CA ASP A 117 -9.17 -4.17 26.33
C ASP A 117 -8.10 -4.43 27.42
N LEU A 118 -6.83 -4.44 27.06
CA LEU A 118 -5.72 -4.60 28.00
C LEU A 118 -5.56 -3.38 28.91
N ASP A 119 -5.73 -2.17 28.38
CA ASP A 119 -5.66 -0.94 29.16
C ASP A 119 -6.83 -0.85 30.16
N LEU A 120 -8.05 -1.21 29.74
CA LEU A 120 -9.23 -1.29 30.62
C LEU A 120 -9.06 -2.35 31.72
N LYS A 121 -8.35 -3.45 31.43
CA LYS A 121 -8.02 -4.46 32.44
C LYS A 121 -6.99 -3.93 33.44
N ASP A 122 -5.94 -3.26 32.96
CA ASP A 122 -4.88 -2.63 33.77
C ASP A 122 -5.49 -1.65 34.80
N GLU A 123 -6.49 -0.86 34.40
CA GLU A 123 -7.19 0.08 35.27
C GLU A 123 -8.02 -0.61 36.38
N ARG A 124 -8.54 -1.81 36.14
CA ARG A 124 -9.42 -2.52 37.08
C ARG A 124 -8.65 -3.33 38.11
N GLU A 125 -7.70 -4.13 37.63
CA GLU A 125 -7.03 -5.15 38.44
C GLU A 125 -5.51 -5.24 38.21
N GLY A 126 -4.98 -4.46 37.27
CA GLY A 126 -3.59 -4.53 36.83
C GLY A 126 -3.34 -5.67 35.83
N LEU A 127 -2.20 -5.59 35.15
CA LEU A 127 -1.74 -6.62 34.21
C LEU A 127 -0.68 -7.54 34.82
N SER A 128 -0.73 -8.82 34.44
CA SER A 128 0.38 -9.74 34.68
C SER A 128 1.60 -9.38 33.80
N GLU A 129 2.77 -9.94 34.13
CA GLU A 129 3.99 -9.70 33.33
C GLU A 129 3.84 -10.22 31.88
N GLU A 130 3.15 -11.34 31.69
CA GLU A 130 2.84 -11.88 30.37
C GLU A 130 1.95 -10.92 29.55
N GLU A 131 0.97 -10.31 30.19
CA GLU A 131 0.06 -9.36 29.55
C GLU A 131 0.72 -8.02 29.24
N LEU A 132 1.64 -7.57 30.09
CA LEU A 132 2.48 -6.40 29.80
C LEU A 132 3.35 -6.62 28.56
N LEU A 133 3.95 -7.82 28.43
CA LEU A 133 4.73 -8.19 27.26
C LEU A 133 3.84 -8.28 26.02
N LEU A 134 2.65 -8.87 26.15
CA LEU A 134 1.67 -8.94 25.06
C LEU A 134 1.23 -7.55 24.61
N ARG A 135 0.87 -6.65 25.53
CA ARG A 135 0.51 -5.26 25.23
C ARG A 135 1.62 -4.56 24.45
N LYS A 136 2.87 -4.70 24.91
CA LYS A 136 4.05 -4.12 24.25
C LYS A 136 4.23 -4.67 22.84
N ASP A 137 4.05 -5.97 22.63
CA ASP A 137 4.14 -6.58 21.30
C ASP A 137 3.04 -6.06 20.37
N LYS A 138 1.78 -6.00 20.84
CA LYS A 138 0.66 -5.44 20.08
C LYS A 138 0.90 -3.98 19.68
N PHE A 139 1.42 -3.15 20.58
CA PHE A 139 1.81 -1.77 20.26
C PHE A 139 2.89 -1.69 19.17
N ASN A 140 3.91 -2.54 19.23
CA ASN A 140 4.95 -2.58 18.20
C ASN A 140 4.37 -2.98 16.83
N GLN A 141 3.47 -3.96 16.80
CA GLN A 141 2.79 -4.37 15.58
C GLN A 141 1.91 -3.25 15.02
N LEU A 142 1.12 -2.59 15.88
CA LEU A 142 0.26 -1.46 15.50
C LEU A 142 1.09 -0.32 14.90
N TRP A 143 2.19 0.06 15.56
CA TRP A 143 3.07 1.12 15.10
C TRP A 143 3.70 0.79 13.73
N LEU A 144 4.13 -0.45 13.53
CA LEU A 144 4.65 -0.92 12.25
C LEU A 144 3.60 -0.80 11.13
N LEU A 145 2.35 -1.20 11.39
CA LEU A 145 1.25 -1.11 10.41
C LEU A 145 0.92 0.33 10.07
N LEU A 146 0.80 1.22 11.07
CA LEU A 146 0.55 2.64 10.87
C LEU A 146 1.64 3.29 10.02
N LYS A 147 2.92 3.07 10.36
CA LYS A 147 4.05 3.56 9.54
C LYS A 147 4.06 3.00 8.12
N SER A 148 3.66 1.75 7.96
CA SER A 148 3.57 1.12 6.64
C SER A 148 2.45 1.73 5.79
N LYS A 149 1.30 2.04 6.40
CA LYS A 149 0.18 2.74 5.77
C LYS A 149 0.60 4.14 5.32
N ASP A 150 1.21 4.93 6.21
CA ASP A 150 1.69 6.29 5.89
C ASP A 150 2.67 6.28 4.70
N SER A 151 3.66 5.38 4.75
CA SER A 151 4.67 5.24 3.70
C SER A 151 4.06 4.79 2.37
N LEU A 152 3.06 3.90 2.41
CA LEU A 152 2.33 3.47 1.22
C LEU A 152 1.53 4.62 0.60
N GLU A 153 0.81 5.40 1.41
CA GLU A 153 0.06 6.56 0.92
C GLU A 153 0.99 7.64 0.36
N PHE A 154 2.12 7.88 1.02
CA PHE A 154 3.16 8.77 0.48
C PHE A 154 3.70 8.28 -0.88
N GLN A 155 3.97 6.98 -1.02
CA GLN A 155 4.42 6.40 -2.29
C GLN A 155 3.34 6.51 -3.39
N LYS A 156 2.08 6.28 -3.05
CA LYS A 156 0.92 6.40 -3.96
C LYS A 156 0.65 7.84 -4.38
N SER A 157 0.90 8.82 -3.52
CA SER A 157 0.66 10.25 -3.81
C SER A 157 1.46 10.75 -5.02
N ARG A 158 2.53 10.04 -5.41
CA ARG A 158 3.48 10.45 -6.46
C ARG A 158 4.07 11.84 -6.24
N SER A 159 4.02 12.38 -5.01
CA SER A 159 4.55 13.70 -4.66
C SER A 159 6.02 13.87 -5.08
N ARG A 160 6.85 12.84 -4.89
CA ARG A 160 8.24 12.84 -5.37
C ARG A 160 8.36 12.90 -6.90
N TRP A 161 7.49 12.19 -7.62
CA TRP A 161 7.46 12.24 -9.09
C TRP A 161 7.04 13.62 -9.59
N LEU A 162 6.04 14.24 -8.96
CA LEU A 162 5.65 15.62 -9.29
C LEU A 162 6.81 16.61 -9.10
N LYS A 163 7.62 16.44 -8.05
CA LYS A 163 8.74 17.35 -7.75
C LYS A 163 10.02 17.06 -8.54
N LYS A 164 10.31 15.79 -8.84
CA LYS A 164 11.63 15.34 -9.33
C LYS A 164 11.59 14.61 -10.68
N GLY A 165 10.41 14.21 -11.12
CA GLY A 165 10.20 13.34 -12.27
C GLY A 165 10.41 14.02 -13.62
N ASP A 166 10.35 15.35 -13.72
CA ASP A 166 10.63 16.06 -14.99
C ASP A 166 11.93 16.88 -14.93
N ALA A 167 12.66 16.76 -13.83
CA ALA A 167 13.84 17.58 -13.54
C ALA A 167 15.17 16.86 -13.83
N ASN A 168 15.17 15.84 -14.69
CA ASN A 168 16.33 15.00 -15.05
C ASN A 168 17.16 14.55 -13.83
N THR A 169 16.48 14.26 -12.72
CA THR A 169 17.14 13.91 -11.47
C THR A 169 17.52 12.43 -11.47
N GLY A 170 18.42 12.00 -10.57
CA GLY A 170 18.65 10.58 -10.35
C GLY A 170 17.37 9.79 -10.01
N PHE A 171 16.34 10.46 -9.47
CA PHE A 171 15.02 9.85 -9.25
C PHE A 171 14.26 9.60 -10.56
N PHE A 172 14.35 10.50 -11.55
CA PHE A 172 13.75 10.31 -12.87
C PHE A 172 14.34 9.08 -13.56
N HIS A 173 15.67 9.01 -13.67
CA HIS A 173 16.36 7.88 -14.31
C HIS A 173 16.16 6.55 -13.59
N ALA A 174 15.87 6.56 -12.29
CA ALA A 174 15.56 5.34 -11.53
C ALA A 174 14.09 4.87 -11.73
N CYS A 175 13.22 5.71 -12.28
CA CYS A 175 11.79 5.45 -12.41
C CYS A 175 11.31 5.28 -13.86
N VAL A 176 12.13 5.69 -14.84
CA VAL A 176 11.92 5.51 -16.30
C VAL A 176 12.68 4.29 -16.75
#